data_AF-A0A9D4CIM1-F1
#
_entry.id   AF-A0A9D4CIM1-F1
#
_cell.length_a   1.000
_cell.length_b   1.000
_cell.length_c   1.000
_cell.angle_alpha   90.00
_cell.angle_beta   90.00
_cell.angle_gamma   90.00
#
_symmetry.space_group_name_H-M   'P 1'
#
loop_
_entity.id
_entity.type
_entity.pdbx_description
1 polymer ?
#
loop_
_entity_poly.entity_id
_entity_poly.type
_entity_poly.pdbx_seq_one_letter_code
_entity_poly.pdbx_strand_id
1 'polypeptide(L)'
;MTPYLQTRNRAQERYNRSLLRTRVIVEQAFGVLKRRFACLAYGLRCHPGRCCSIIIATVFLHNYGLDCGDILEPNQDMDVNQPPNIANQENNNGI
;
A
#
# COMPACT_ATOMS: atom_id res chain seq x y z
N MET A 1 -10.14 10.30 2.58
CA MET A 1 -10.50 10.43 1.15
C MET A 1 -11.29 9.21 0.72
N THR A 2 -12.40 9.42 0.01
CA THR A 2 -13.37 8.39 -0.35
C THR A 2 -13.47 8.30 -1.88
N PRO A 3 -13.41 7.10 -2.49
CA PRO A 3 -13.63 6.94 -3.93
C PRO A 3 -15.09 7.22 -4.31
N TYR A 4 -15.33 7.62 -5.55
CA TYR A 4 -16.68 7.69 -6.11
C TYR A 4 -17.20 6.27 -6.36
N LEU A 5 -18.37 5.92 -5.80
CA LEU A 5 -19.00 4.61 -5.99
C LEU A 5 -19.43 4.37 -7.45
N GLN A 6 -19.89 5.43 -8.11
CA GLN A 6 -20.21 5.41 -9.52
C GLN A 6 -19.53 6.61 -10.18
N THR A 7 -18.69 6.35 -11.18
CA THR A 7 -18.04 7.38 -11.97
C THR A 7 -18.97 7.81 -13.09
N ARG A 8 -19.33 9.09 -13.13
CA ARG A 8 -20.20 9.69 -14.16
C ARG A 8 -19.41 10.45 -15.22
N ASN A 9 -18.13 10.70 -14.98
CA ASN A 9 -17.25 11.42 -15.90
C ASN A 9 -15.79 10.92 -15.82
N ARG A 10 -15.02 11.22 -16.87
CA ARG A 10 -13.60 10.85 -16.96
C ARG A 10 -12.72 11.45 -15.85
N ALA A 11 -13.13 12.58 -15.27
CA ALA A 11 -12.39 13.17 -14.15
C ALA A 11 -12.51 12.31 -12.87
N GLN A 12 -13.69 11.78 -12.60
CA GLN A 12 -13.96 10.88 -11.48
C GLN A 12 -13.26 9.53 -11.65
N GLU A 13 -13.24 8.99 -12.88
CA GLU A 13 -12.45 7.79 -13.20
C GLU A 13 -10.94 8.00 -12.92
N ARG A 14 -10.38 9.12 -13.39
CA ARG A 14 -8.98 9.48 -13.14
C ARG A 14 -8.69 9.66 -11.65
N TYR A 15 -9.59 10.28 -10.91
CA TYR A 15 -9.47 10.43 -9.47
C TYR A 15 -9.47 9.07 -8.77
N ASN A 16 -10.44 8.21 -9.04
CA ASN A 16 -10.51 6.87 -8.46
C ASN A 16 -9.27 6.04 -8.80
N ARG A 17 -8.80 6.08 -10.04
CA ARG A 17 -7.58 5.39 -10.48
C ARG A 17 -6.33 5.89 -9.74
N SER A 18 -6.20 7.20 -9.55
CA SER A 18 -5.07 7.80 -8.82
C SER A 18 -5.11 7.43 -7.34
N LEU A 19 -6.30 7.45 -6.73
CA LEU A 19 -6.50 7.06 -5.34
C LEU A 19 -6.15 5.58 -5.14
N LEU A 20 -6.60 4.71 -6.04
CA LEU A 20 -6.30 3.28 -6.01
C LEU A 20 -4.79 3.03 -6.13
N ARG A 21 -4.13 3.66 -7.11
CA ARG A 21 -2.67 3.55 -7.28
C ARG A 21 -1.93 3.97 -6.02
N THR A 22 -2.36 5.06 -5.39
CA THR A 22 -1.75 5.55 -4.15
C THR A 22 -1.94 4.54 -3.01
N ARG A 23 -3.13 3.94 -2.86
CA ARG A 23 -3.38 2.90 -1.85
C ARG A 23 -2.49 1.68 -2.05
N VAL A 24 -2.38 1.19 -3.28
CA VAL A 24 -1.51 0.05 -3.61
C VAL A 24 -0.06 0.33 -3.18
N ILE A 25 0.48 1.50 -3.51
CA ILE A 25 1.86 1.86 -3.12
C ILE A 25 2.02 1.86 -1.59
N VAL A 26 1.06 2.42 -0.86
CA VAL A 26 1.10 2.49 0.61
C VAL A 26 0.98 1.10 1.24
N GLU A 27 0.05 0.27 0.76
CA GLU A 27 -0.14 -1.10 1.24
C GLU A 27 1.12 -1.95 1.00
N GLN A 28 1.77 -1.77 -0.15
CA GLN A 28 3.02 -2.44 -0.48
C GLN A 28 4.17 -2.02 0.43
N ALA A 29 4.31 -0.71 0.69
CA ALA A 29 5.31 -0.21 1.63
C ALA A 29 5.13 -0.81 3.03
N PHE A 30 3.89 -0.91 3.51
CA PHE A 30 3.60 -1.58 4.78
C PHE A 30 3.88 -3.09 4.72
N GLY A 31 3.61 -3.75 3.60
CA GLY A 31 3.95 -5.16 3.38
C GLY A 31 5.46 -5.42 3.50
N VAL A 32 6.28 -4.60 2.85
CA VAL A 32 7.75 -4.67 2.92
C VAL A 32 8.23 -4.48 4.36
N LEU A 33 7.75 -3.45 5.06
CA LEU A 33 8.15 -3.18 6.44
C LEU A 33 7.76 -4.32 7.39
N LYS A 34 6.57 -4.90 7.26
CA LYS A 34 6.11 -6.03 8.09
C LYS A 34 6.95 -7.30 7.86
N ARG A 35 7.37 -7.57 6.62
CA ARG A 35 8.24 -8.72 6.30
C ARG A 35 9.64 -8.53 6.84
N ARG A 36 10.22 -7.35 6.63
CA ARG A 36 11.58 -7.03 7.10
C ARG A 36 11.65 -7.00 8.62
N PHE A 37 10.60 -6.50 9.27
CA PHE A 37 10.56 -6.30 10.70
C PHE A 37 9.34 -6.99 11.29
N ALA A 38 9.53 -8.24 11.70
CA ALA A 38 8.51 -9.10 12.29
C ALA A 38 7.72 -8.45 13.44
N CYS A 39 8.34 -7.52 14.18
CA CYS A 39 7.68 -6.76 15.24
C CYS A 39 6.47 -5.94 14.74
N LEU A 40 6.46 -5.52 13.47
CA LEU A 40 5.33 -4.83 12.84
C LEU A 40 4.25 -5.80 12.34
N ALA A 41 4.60 -7.07 12.08
CA ALA A 41 3.65 -8.11 11.67
C ALA A 41 2.89 -8.70 12.87
N TYR A 42 3.60 -9.03 13.95
CA TYR A 42 3.02 -9.64 15.15
C TYR A 42 2.44 -8.62 16.14
N GLY A 43 2.76 -7.35 15.97
CA GLY A 43 2.32 -6.26 16.84
C GLY A 43 3.30 -5.97 17.98
N LEU A 44 3.26 -4.73 18.46
CA LEU A 44 4.15 -4.21 19.48
C LEU A 44 3.46 -4.21 20.85
N ARG A 45 4.02 -4.94 21.83
CA ARG A 45 3.53 -5.00 23.21
C ARG A 45 4.26 -4.00 24.11
N CYS A 46 4.28 -2.73 23.72
CA CYS A 46 4.92 -1.64 24.44
C CYS A 46 3.95 -0.50 24.75
N HIS A 47 4.40 0.46 25.56
CA HIS A 47 3.69 1.73 25.74
C HIS A 47 3.58 2.46 24.38
N PRO A 48 2.45 3.11 24.04
CA PRO A 48 2.22 3.71 22.71
C PRO A 48 3.36 4.62 22.23
N GLY A 49 3.91 5.48 23.11
CA GLY A 49 5.04 6.34 22.74
C GLY A 49 6.30 5.58 22.32
N ARG A 50 6.59 4.44 22.97
CA ARG A 50 7.68 3.56 22.57
C ARG A 50 7.37 2.85 21.26
N CYS A 51 6.12 2.46 21.05
CA CYS A 51 5.72 1.80 19.81
C CYS A 51 5.82 2.76 18.61
N CYS A 52 5.47 4.04 18.76
CA CYS A 52 5.74 5.07 17.75
C CYS A 52 7.23 5.20 17.44
N SER A 53 8.08 5.23 18.48
CA SER A 53 9.54 5.30 18.32
C SER A 53 10.10 4.10 17.56
N ILE A 54 9.61 2.90 17.85
CA ILE A 54 9.96 1.68 17.12
C ILE A 54 9.55 1.83 15.65
N ILE A 55 8.29 2.18 15.36
CA ILE A 55 7.81 2.34 13.98
C ILE A 55 8.69 3.32 13.19
N ILE A 56 9.05 4.47 13.78
CA ILE A 56 9.94 5.46 13.15
C ILE A 56 11.31 4.87 12.88
N ALA A 57 11.93 4.21 13.87
CA ALA A 57 13.24 3.58 13.71
C ALA A 57 13.22 2.51 12.59
N THR A 58 12.13 1.76 12.49
CA THR A 58 11.93 0.73 11.47
C THR A 58 11.89 1.32 10.05
N VAL A 59 11.16 2.43 9.86
CA VAL A 59 11.10 3.15 8.57
C VAL A 59 12.46 3.77 8.24
N PHE A 60 13.10 4.41 9.22
CA PHE A 60 14.42 5.00 9.03
C PHE A 60 15.45 3.94 8.61
N LEU A 61 15.50 2.82 9.31
CA LEU A 61 16.44 1.73 9.03
C LEU A 61 16.17 1.08 7.66
N HIS A 62 14.90 0.99 7.26
CA HIS A 62 14.55 0.55 5.92
C HIS A 62 15.15 1.47 4.85
N ASN A 63 14.91 2.78 4.97
CA ASN A 63 15.39 3.77 4.01
C ASN A 63 16.94 3.81 3.97
N TYR A 64 17.56 3.85 5.14
CA TYR A 64 19.02 3.81 5.25
C TYR A 64 19.61 2.54 4.63
N GLY A 65 18.94 1.39 4.81
CA GLY A 65 19.33 0.15 4.15
C GLY A 65 19.28 0.26 2.64
N LEU A 66 18.23 0.87 2.08
CA LEU A 66 18.13 1.10 0.63
C LEU A 66 19.28 1.97 0.12
N ASP A 67 19.64 3.03 0.83
CA ASP A 67 20.77 3.91 0.51
C ASP A 67 22.12 3.15 0.55
N CYS A 68 22.21 2.13 1.40
CA CYS A 68 23.36 1.25 1.53
C CYS A 68 23.35 0.05 0.56
N GLY A 69 22.34 -0.06 -0.32
CA GLY A 69 22.20 -1.16 -1.27
C GLY A 69 21.61 -2.45 -0.69
N ASP A 70 21.03 -2.41 0.52
CA ASP A 70 20.25 -3.52 1.09
C ASP A 70 18.86 -3.56 0.44
N ILE A 71 18.85 -4.08 -0.79
CA ILE A 71 17.65 -4.25 -1.62
C ILE A 71 16.93 -5.52 -1.14
N LEU A 72 15.71 -5.34 -0.66
CA LEU A 72 14.82 -6.46 -0.43
C LEU A 72 14.15 -6.89 -1.73
N GLU A 73 14.12 -8.19 -1.97
CA GLU A 73 13.39 -8.77 -3.09
C GLU A 73 11.94 -8.26 -3.10
N PRO A 74 11.46 -7.71 -4.25
CA PRO A 74 10.09 -7.27 -4.37
C PRO A 74 9.15 -8.46 -4.18
N ASN A 75 7.96 -8.16 -3.67
CA ASN A 75 6.95 -9.18 -3.43
C ASN A 75 6.47 -9.77 -4.76
N GLN A 76 6.85 -11.00 -5.09
CA GLN A 76 6.48 -11.68 -6.35
C GLN A 76 4.95 -11.90 -6.48
N ASP A 77 4.22 -11.83 -5.36
CA ASP A 77 2.78 -12.09 -5.32
C ASP A 77 1.91 -10.90 -5.78
N MET A 78 2.51 -9.74 -6.08
CA MET A 78 1.76 -8.52 -6.40
C MET A 78 2.46 -7.72 -7.50
N ASP A 79 2.17 -8.04 -8.76
CA ASP A 79 2.66 -7.32 -9.93
C ASP A 79 2.19 -5.85 -9.94
N VAL A 80 3.15 -4.92 -9.87
CA VAL A 80 2.96 -3.46 -9.88
C VAL A 80 2.60 -2.94 -11.28
N ASN A 81 2.86 -3.73 -12.33
CA ASN A 81 2.52 -3.41 -13.71
C ASN A 81 1.16 -3.95 -14.14
N GLN A 82 0.56 -4.84 -13.35
CA GLN A 82 -0.81 -5.27 -13.57
C GLN A 82 -1.71 -4.08 -13.19
N PRO A 83 -2.43 -3.47 -14.14
CA PRO A 83 -3.51 -2.57 -13.75
C PRO A 83 -4.44 -3.36 -12.83
N PRO A 84 -4.96 -2.75 -11.75
CA PRO A 84 -6.04 -3.36 -10.99
C PRO A 84 -7.10 -3.80 -12.00
N ASN A 85 -7.56 -5.05 -11.90
CA ASN A 85 -8.55 -5.60 -12.83
C ASN A 85 -9.88 -4.83 -12.66
N ILE A 86 -9.97 -3.66 -13.30
CA ILE A 86 -11.18 -2.85 -13.45
C ILE A 86 -11.88 -3.35 -14.73
N ALA A 87 -12.15 -4.64 -14.78
CA ALA A 87 -13.13 -5.22 -15.66
C ALA A 87 -13.90 -6.17 -14.76
N ASN A 88 -14.98 -5.68 -14.14
CA ASN A 88 -16.11 -6.44 -13.58
C ASN A 88 -16.98 -5.57 -12.63
N GLN A 89 -17.34 -4.33 -13.00
CA GLN A 89 -18.45 -3.62 -12.31
C GLN A 89 -19.37 -2.80 -13.22
N GLU A 90 -19.34 -3.00 -14.54
CA GLU A 90 -20.34 -2.44 -15.45
C GLU A 90 -20.84 -3.48 -16.46
N ASN A 91 -21.43 -4.59 -15.99
CA ASN A 91 -22.50 -5.24 -16.75
C ASN A 91 -23.37 -6.15 -15.88
N ASN A 92 -24.12 -5.58 -14.94
CA ASN A 92 -25.44 -6.11 -14.61
C ASN A 92 -26.25 -5.06 -13.84
N ASN A 93 -27.04 -4.25 -14.55
CA ASN A 93 -28.35 -3.76 -14.10
C ASN A 93 -29.01 -2.82 -15.16
N GLY A 94 -30.07 -3.34 -15.80
CA GLY A 94 -31.16 -2.61 -16.48
C GLY A 94 -30.88 -2.26 -17.95
N ILE A 95 -31.68 -2.66 -18.95
CA ILE A 95 -33.14 -2.90 -19.04
C ILE A 95 -33.39 -4.06 -19.98
#